data_AF-A0A841FMD5-F1
#
_entry.id   AF-A0A841FMD5-F1
#
_cell.length_a   1.000
_cell.length_b   1.000
_cell.length_c   1.000
_cell.angle_alpha   90.00
_cell.angle_beta   90.00
_cell.angle_gamma   90.00
#
_symmetry.space_group_name_H-M   'P 1'
#
loop_
_entity.id
_entity.type
_entity.pdbx_description
1 polymer ?
#
loop_
_entity_poly.entity_id
_entity_poly.type
_entity_poly.pdbx_seq_one_letter_code
_entity_poly.pdbx_strand_id
1 'polypeptide(L)' 'MPDGAADRAHHDPATLRRARGWALMRALAGIFIGDAGEHGRLGGEPTSGPPAHASLRRLIATAG' A
#
# COMPACT_ATOMS: atom_id res chain seq x y z
N MET A 1 8.84 4.84 29.43
CA MET A 1 7.75 4.91 28.45
C MET A 1 8.28 5.80 27.34
N PRO A 2 8.47 5.37 26.08
CA PRO A 2 8.95 6.30 25.07
C PRO A 2 7.82 7.25 24.69
N ASP A 3 7.89 8.44 25.27
CA ASP A 3 7.10 9.61 24.97
C ASP A 3 7.36 10.11 23.54
N GLY A 4 6.29 10.37 22.78
CA GLY A 4 6.16 11.48 21.81
C GLY A 4 7.10 11.61 20.61
N ALA A 5 8.20 10.87 20.52
CA ALA A 5 9.22 11.02 19.50
C ALA A 5 9.02 10.01 18.35
N ALA A 6 7.80 9.96 17.80
CA ALA A 6 7.74 9.85 16.35
C ALA A 6 8.27 11.18 15.82
N ASP A 7 9.60 11.35 15.92
CA ASP A 7 10.36 12.30 15.14
C ASP A 7 9.80 12.17 13.74
N ARG A 8 9.09 13.20 13.30
CA ARG A 8 8.55 13.27 11.95
C ARG A 8 9.81 13.42 11.11
N ALA A 9 10.50 12.31 10.86
CA ALA A 9 11.74 12.28 10.16
C ALA A 9 11.50 13.06 8.87
N HIS A 10 12.18 14.21 8.77
CA HIS A 10 12.00 15.11 7.65
C HIS A 10 12.66 14.44 6.44
N HIS A 11 11.90 13.56 5.80
CA HIS A 11 12.34 12.86 4.61
C HIS A 11 12.29 13.81 3.43
N ASP A 12 13.39 13.87 2.68
CA ASP A 12 13.45 14.62 1.43
C ASP A 12 12.25 14.26 0.52
N PRO A 13 11.65 15.23 -0.20
CA PRO A 13 10.52 14.99 -1.08
C PRO A 13 10.75 13.86 -2.10
N ALA A 14 11.99 13.62 -2.54
CA ALA A 14 12.32 12.51 -3.43
C ALA A 14 12.20 11.15 -2.73
N THR A 15 12.56 11.06 -1.45
CA THR A 15 12.39 9.85 -0.63
C THR A 15 10.91 9.56 -0.41
N LEU A 16 10.11 10.58 -0.07
CA LEU A 16 8.66 10.44 0.06
C LEU A 16 8.00 10.00 -1.26
N ARG A 17 8.41 10.57 -2.39
CA ARG A 17 7.91 10.17 -3.72
C ARG A 17 8.24 8.71 -4.03
N ARG A 18 9.47 8.26 -3.74
CA ARG A 18 9.87 6.86 -3.94
C ARG A 18 9.09 5.91 -3.03
N ALA A 19 8.95 6.24 -1.75
CA ALA A 19 8.17 5.45 -0.81
C ALA A 19 6.70 5.32 -1.26
N ARG A 20 6.10 6.42 -1.73
CA ARG A 20 4.75 6.42 -2.31
C ARG A 20 4.65 5.53 -3.56
N GLY A 21 5.62 5.62 -4.47
CA GLY A 21 5.67 4.76 -5.66
C GLY A 21 5.73 3.27 -5.29
N TRP A 22 6.55 2.92 -4.31
CA TRP A 22 6.63 1.55 -3.79
C TRP A 22 5.34 1.07 -3.14
N ALA A 23 4.71 1.93 -2.34
CA ALA A 23 3.45 1.62 -1.67
C ALA A 23 2.31 1.43 -2.69
N LEU A 24 2.28 2.22 -3.76
CA LEU A 24 1.33 2.06 -4.87
C LEU A 24 1.53 0.73 -5.59
N MET A 25 2.78 0.39 -5.97
CA MET A 25 3.09 -0.88 -6.64
C MET A 25 2.63 -2.09 -5.82
N ARG A 26 2.83 -2.06 -4.49
CA ARG A 26 2.39 -3.13 -3.57
C ARG A 26 0.87 -3.20 -3.45
N ALA A 27 0.18 -2.07 -3.41
CA ALA A 27 -1.27 -2.03 -3.40
C ALA A 27 -1.86 -2.61 -4.70
N LEU A 28 -1.29 -2.24 -5.85
CA LEU A 28 -1.70 -2.80 -7.14
C LEU A 28 -1.44 -4.31 -7.22
N ALA A 29 -0.26 -4.77 -6.79
CA ALA A 29 0.04 -6.20 -6.75
C ALA A 29 -0.98 -6.98 -5.91
N GLY A 30 -1.36 -6.48 -4.73
CA GLY A 30 -2.39 -7.11 -3.89
C GLY A 30 -3.77 -7.16 -4.55
N ILE A 31 -4.15 -6.14 -5.31
CA ILE A 31 -5.41 -6.13 -6.09
C ILE A 31 -5.36 -7.21 -7.17
N PHE A 32 -4.26 -7.32 -7.93
CA PHE A 32 -4.12 -8.34 -8.96
C PHE A 32 -4.06 -9.77 -8.40
N ILE A 33 -3.46 -9.97 -7.22
CA ILE A 33 -3.45 -11.26 -6.53
C ILE A 33 -4.86 -11.63 -6.05
N GLY A 34 -5.62 -10.66 -5.51
CA GLY A 34 -7.02 -10.84 -5.14
C GLY A 34 -7.88 -11.20 -6.35
N ASP A 35 -7.76 -10.45 -7.44
CA ASP A 35 -8.45 -10.71 -8.71
C ASP A 35 -8.09 -12.07 -9.30
N ALA A 36 -6.81 -12.44 -9.30
CA ALA A 36 -6.38 -13.77 -9.72
C ALA A 36 -6.98 -14.89 -8.86
N GLY A 37 -7.19 -14.63 -7.56
CA GLY A 37 -7.85 -15.54 -6.62
C GLY A 37 -9.33 -15.72 -6.92
N GLU A 38 -10.05 -14.63 -7.19
CA GLU A 38 -11.45 -14.66 -7.61
C GLU A 38 -11.64 -15.44 -8.93
N HIS A 39 -10.67 -15.35 -9.84
CA HIS A 39 -10.67 -16.10 -11.11
C HIS A 39 -10.10 -17.53 -11.00
N GLY A 40 -9.72 -18.00 -9.80
CA GLY A 40 -9.21 -19.36 -9.58
C GLY A 40 -7.84 -19.64 -10.21
N ARG A 41 -7.00 -18.62 -10.44
CA ARG A 41 -5.65 -18.80 -11.01
C ARG A 41 -4.66 -19.23 -9.93
N LEU A 42 -3.68 -20.05 -10.31
CA LEU A 42 -2.57 -20.45 -9.44
C LEU A 42 -1.83 -19.21 -8.88
N GLY A 43 -1.77 -19.12 -7.55
CA GLY A 43 -1.13 -18.01 -6.83
C GLY A 43 -2.08 -16.87 -6.44
N GLY A 44 -3.37 -16.96 -6.78
CA GLY A 44 -4.38 -16.02 -6.34
C GLY A 44 -4.88 -16.30 -4.92
N GLU A 45 -5.09 -15.25 -4.15
CA GLU A 45 -5.66 -15.32 -2.80
C GLU A 45 -6.83 -14.33 -2.75
N PRO A 46 -8.09 -14.78 -2.91
CA PRO A 46 -9.26 -13.91 -3.07
C PRO A 46 -9.42 -12.92 -1.90
N THR A 47 -8.94 -13.31 -0.71
CA THR A 47 -8.97 -12.49 0.50
C THR A 47 -7.99 -11.31 0.48
N SER A 48 -7.05 -11.27 -0.48
CA SER A 48 -6.05 -10.18 -0.60
C SER A 48 -6.57 -8.91 -1.29
N GLY A 49 -7.73 -8.96 -1.96
CA GLY A 49 -8.32 -7.81 -2.66
C GLY A 49 -8.76 -6.65 -1.74
N PRO A 50 -9.59 -6.90 -0.71
CA PRO A 50 -10.04 -5.87 0.24
C PRO A 50 -8.90 -5.10 0.96
N PRO A 51 -7.85 -5.74 1.53
CA PRO A 51 -6.76 -5.01 2.19
C PRO A 51 -5.91 -4.19 1.21
N ALA A 52 -5.78 -4.64 -0.03
CA ALA A 52 -5.07 -3.92 -1.07
C ALA A 52 -5.82 -2.64 -1.50
N HIS A 53 -7.14 -2.73 -1.68
CA HIS A 53 -8.00 -1.56 -1.91
C HIS A 53 -7.99 -0.57 -0.75
N ALA A 54 -8.02 -1.03 0.50
CA ALA A 54 -7.94 -0.17 1.67
C ALA A 54 -6.61 0.60 1.74
N SER A 55 -5.50 -0.06 1.39
CA SER A 55 -4.18 0.54 1.32
C SER A 55 -4.10 1.61 0.22
N LEU A 56 -4.64 1.32 -0.97
CA LEU A 56 -4.74 2.28 -2.06
C LEU A 56 -5.57 3.51 -1.64
N ARG A 57 -6.72 3.31 -0.99
CA ARG A 57 -7.58 4.42 -0.55
C ARG A 57 -6.85 5.36 0.42
N ARG A 58 -6.06 4.82 1.35
CA ARG A 58 -5.23 5.62 2.27
C ARG A 58 -4.11 6.38 1.55
N LEU A 59 -3.47 5.74 0.57
CA LEU A 59 -2.43 6.36 -0.25
C LEU A 59 -2.96 7.59 -1.00
N ILE A 60 -4.14 7.48 -1.63
CA ILE A 60 -4.73 8.58 -2.39
C ILE A 60 -5.22 9.70 -1.45
N ALA A 61 -5.81 9.34 -0.29
CA ALA A 61 -6.27 10.31 0.70
C ALA A 61 -5.14 11.19 1.29
N THR A 62 -3.89 10.73 1.21
CA THR A 62 -2.69 11.45 1.72
C THR A 62 -1.86 12.07 0.59
N ALA A 63 -2.37 12.06 -0.64
CA ALA A 63 -1.72 12.65 -1.81
C ALA A 63 -2.21 14.07 -2.13
N GLY A 64 -3.30 14.53 -1.49
CA GLY A 64 -3.84 15.88 -1.57
C GLY A 64 -3.12 16.88 -0.67
#